data_AF-A0A957CB91-F1
#
_entry.id   AF-A0A957CB91-F1
#
_cell.length_a   1.000
_cell.length_b   1.000
_cell.length_c   1.000
_cell.angle_alpha   90.00
_cell.angle_beta   90.00
_cell.angle_gamma   90.00
#
_symmetry.space_group_name_H-M   'P 1'
#
loop_
_entity.id
_entity.type
_entity.pdbx_description
1 polymer ?
#
loop_
_entity_poly.entity_id
_entity_poly.type
_entity_poly.pdbx_seq_one_letter_code
_entity_poly.pdbx_strand_id
1 'polypeptide(L)'
;MNKESRSNTVLIVALVVAGCLVLLCGAIAVFVFLFGFSPLTVEETPTETTLLSAAQLEQCRERLAIQPEVALEGEYYLYTPGFLDDSLECHLQARADSLEAVFDTAVINPSLTTDQEIAPGRHLRLNIEIIEPGLYRLEGFWYQT
;
A
#
# COMPACT_ATOMS: atom_id res chain seq x y z
N MET A 1 -61.63 -16.02 -36.73
CA MET A 1 -60.55 -16.60 -35.90
C MET A 1 -61.13 -16.95 -34.53
N ASN A 2 -61.24 -18.24 -34.22
CA ASN A 2 -61.86 -18.75 -33.00
C ASN A 2 -61.05 -18.43 -31.74
N LYS A 3 -61.75 -18.12 -30.64
CA LYS A 3 -61.22 -17.76 -29.31
C LYS A 3 -60.24 -18.82 -28.75
N GLU A 4 -60.48 -20.10 -29.07
CA GLU A 4 -59.61 -21.24 -28.71
C GLU A 4 -58.21 -21.17 -29.33
N SER A 5 -58.10 -20.75 -30.60
CA SER A 5 -56.82 -20.67 -31.29
C SER A 5 -55.90 -19.60 -30.69
N ARG A 6 -56.46 -18.49 -30.22
CA ARG A 6 -55.69 -17.44 -29.50
C ARG A 6 -55.19 -17.91 -28.13
N SER A 7 -55.98 -18.72 -27.41
CA SER A 7 -55.62 -19.20 -26.07
C SER A 7 -54.41 -20.15 -26.12
N ASN A 8 -54.37 -21.06 -27.09
CA ASN A 8 -53.26 -22.00 -27.23
C ASN A 8 -51.97 -21.31 -27.70
N THR A 9 -52.06 -20.32 -28.58
CA THR A 9 -50.88 -19.53 -29.00
C THR A 9 -50.29 -18.75 -27.84
N VAL A 10 -51.11 -18.14 -26.97
CA VAL A 10 -50.62 -17.41 -25.79
C VAL A 10 -49.92 -18.34 -24.80
N LEU A 11 -50.46 -19.54 -24.59
CA LEU A 11 -49.88 -20.53 -23.68
C LEU A 11 -48.51 -21.04 -24.15
N ILE A 12 -48.37 -21.28 -25.46
CA ILE A 12 -47.10 -21.71 -26.07
C ILE A 12 -46.04 -20.60 -25.97
N VAL A 13 -46.42 -19.35 -26.26
CA VAL A 13 -45.48 -18.22 -26.15
C VAL A 13 -45.03 -18.02 -24.71
N ALA A 14 -45.93 -18.14 -23.73
CA ALA A 14 -45.58 -18.03 -22.31
C ALA A 14 -44.58 -19.11 -21.86
N LEU A 15 -44.77 -20.37 -22.31
CA LEU A 15 -43.86 -21.47 -22.02
C LEU A 15 -42.46 -21.27 -22.64
N VAL A 16 -42.40 -20.76 -23.87
CA VAL A 16 -41.13 -20.48 -24.55
C VAL A 16 -40.37 -19.34 -23.86
N VAL A 17 -41.06 -18.26 -23.49
CA VAL A 17 -40.45 -17.12 -22.79
C VAL A 17 -39.95 -17.53 -21.41
N ALA A 18 -40.74 -18.30 -20.64
CA ALA A 18 -40.32 -18.79 -19.34
C ALA A 18 -39.11 -19.74 -19.44
N GLY A 19 -39.10 -20.64 -20.43
CA GLY A 19 -37.98 -21.54 -20.68
C GLY A 19 -36.69 -20.81 -21.05
N CYS A 20 -36.76 -19.80 -21.93
CA CYS A 20 -35.61 -18.96 -22.26
C CYS A 20 -35.06 -18.21 -21.05
N LEU A 21 -35.93 -17.71 -20.17
CA LEU A 21 -35.51 -16.95 -18.99
C LEU A 21 -34.76 -17.82 -17.98
N VAL A 22 -35.20 -19.07 -17.78
CA VAL A 22 -34.52 -20.04 -16.91
C VAL A 22 -33.14 -20.43 -17.45
N LEU A 23 -33.03 -20.68 -18.76
CA LEU A 23 -31.76 -21.01 -19.39
C LEU A 23 -30.77 -19.84 -19.32
N LEU A 24 -31.24 -18.61 -19.50
CA LEU A 24 -30.41 -17.41 -19.47
C LEU A 24 -29.91 -17.11 -18.05
N CYS A 25 -30.78 -17.26 -17.04
CA CYS A 25 -30.38 -17.14 -15.64
C CYS A 25 -29.39 -18.25 -15.23
N GLY A 26 -29.58 -19.49 -15.69
CA GLY A 26 -28.66 -20.59 -15.44
C GLY A 26 -27.28 -20.34 -16.07
N ALA A 27 -27.23 -19.83 -17.30
CA ALA A 27 -25.99 -19.49 -17.99
C ALA A 27 -25.20 -18.38 -17.26
N ILE A 28 -25.88 -17.35 -16.76
CA ILE A 28 -25.25 -16.28 -15.96
C ILE A 28 -24.70 -16.83 -14.65
N ALA A 29 -25.43 -17.69 -13.96
CA ALA A 29 -24.95 -18.32 -12.72
C ALA A 29 -23.70 -19.18 -12.95
N VAL A 30 -23.66 -19.96 -14.03
CA VAL A 30 -22.49 -20.76 -14.42
C VAL A 30 -21.32 -19.86 -14.82
N PHE A 31 -21.57 -18.75 -15.53
CA PHE A 31 -20.53 -17.79 -15.89
C PHE A 31 -19.93 -17.10 -14.66
N VAL A 32 -20.77 -16.68 -13.70
CA VAL A 32 -20.31 -16.13 -12.42
C VAL A 32 -19.58 -17.18 -11.58
N PHE A 33 -19.95 -18.46 -11.65
CA PHE A 33 -19.23 -19.52 -10.95
C PHE A 33 -17.88 -19.85 -11.59
N LEU A 34 -17.79 -19.84 -12.92
CA LEU A 34 -16.56 -20.16 -13.66
C LEU A 34 -15.56 -19.00 -13.74
N PHE A 35 -16.06 -17.76 -13.71
CA PHE A 35 -15.24 -16.54 -13.88
C PHE A 35 -15.31 -15.57 -12.69
N GLY A 36 -16.16 -15.83 -11.70
CA GLY A 36 -16.30 -15.01 -10.51
C GLY A 36 -15.26 -15.39 -9.46
N PHE A 37 -14.40 -14.43 -9.17
CA PHE A 37 -13.44 -14.43 -8.06
C PHE A 37 -12.38 -15.52 -8.14
N SER A 38 -11.35 -15.28 -8.95
CA SER A 38 -10.01 -15.59 -8.47
C SER A 38 -9.66 -14.53 -7.42
N PRO A 39 -9.56 -14.85 -6.11
CA PRO A 39 -8.79 -14.02 -5.22
C PRO A 39 -7.33 -14.25 -5.61
N LEU A 40 -6.83 -13.48 -6.57
CA LEU A 40 -5.40 -13.22 -6.62
C LEU A 40 -5.08 -12.40 -5.38
N THR A 41 -4.90 -13.08 -4.25
CA THR A 41 -4.15 -12.53 -3.12
C THR A 41 -2.76 -12.29 -3.67
N VAL A 42 -2.48 -11.04 -4.05
CA VAL A 42 -1.12 -10.59 -4.27
C VAL A 42 -0.49 -10.67 -2.89
N GLU A 43 0.25 -11.73 -2.62
CA GLU A 43 1.09 -11.83 -1.44
C GLU A 43 2.18 -10.76 -1.64
N GLU A 44 1.95 -9.57 -1.08
CA GLU A 44 2.92 -8.49 -1.14
C GLU A 44 4.09 -8.90 -0.25
N THR A 45 5.21 -9.29 -0.86
CA THR A 45 6.38 -9.78 -0.14
C THR A 45 7.22 -8.61 0.39
N PRO A 46 7.76 -8.72 1.61
CA PRO A 46 8.66 -7.71 2.14
C PRO A 46 9.92 -7.60 1.27
N THR A 47 10.43 -6.39 1.12
CA THR A 47 11.65 -6.08 0.38
C THR A 47 12.75 -5.64 1.33
N GLU A 48 13.81 -6.45 1.44
CA GLU A 48 14.95 -6.22 2.34
C GLU A 48 16.27 -6.11 1.54
N THR A 49 17.10 -5.11 1.85
CA THR A 49 18.44 -4.96 1.25
C THR A 49 19.38 -4.14 2.15
N THR A 50 20.68 -4.39 2.01
CA THR A 50 21.76 -3.59 2.60
C THR A 50 22.49 -2.74 1.56
N LEU A 51 22.11 -2.86 0.28
CA LEU A 51 22.58 -2.01 -0.81
C LEU A 51 21.36 -1.31 -1.42
N LEU A 52 21.13 -0.07 -1.00
CA LEU A 52 19.94 0.68 -1.39
C LEU A 52 20.12 1.27 -2.80
N SER A 53 19.11 1.07 -3.64
CA SER A 53 18.98 1.81 -4.90
C SER A 53 18.65 3.29 -4.63
N ALA A 54 18.85 4.15 -5.64
CA ALA A 54 18.49 5.57 -5.54
C ALA A 54 17.01 5.78 -5.20
N ALA A 55 16.12 4.93 -5.70
CA ALA A 55 14.68 4.99 -5.40
C ALA A 55 14.38 4.64 -3.93
N GLN A 56 15.08 3.64 -3.37
CA GLN A 56 14.92 3.27 -1.96
C GLN A 56 15.48 4.33 -1.02
N LEU A 57 16.62 4.93 -1.37
CA LEU A 57 17.17 6.08 -0.64
C LEU A 57 16.21 7.27 -0.63
N GLU A 58 15.59 7.57 -1.77
CA GLU A 58 14.62 8.66 -1.87
C GLU A 58 13.34 8.36 -1.08
N GLN A 59 12.87 7.11 -1.09
CA GLN A 59 11.74 6.71 -0.26
C GLN A 59 12.07 6.84 1.24
N CYS A 60 13.25 6.42 1.68
CA CYS A 60 13.68 6.65 3.05
C CYS A 60 13.74 8.15 3.38
N ARG A 61 14.28 8.97 2.48
CA ARG A 61 14.32 10.44 2.64
C ARG A 61 12.93 11.02 2.87
N GLU A 62 11.97 10.66 2.02
CA GLU A 62 10.59 11.13 2.12
C GLU A 62 9.94 10.71 3.45
N ARG A 63 10.04 9.42 3.80
CA ARG A 63 9.32 8.86 4.97
C ARG A 63 9.93 9.25 6.31
N LEU A 64 11.24 9.49 6.36
CA LEU A 64 11.94 10.00 7.53
C LEU A 64 11.96 11.54 7.57
N ALA A 65 11.32 12.22 6.61
CA ALA A 65 11.28 13.68 6.48
C ALA A 65 12.69 14.31 6.50
N ILE A 66 13.63 13.74 5.74
CA ILE A 66 15.00 14.25 5.62
C ILE A 66 15.03 15.34 4.53
N GLN A 67 15.74 16.43 4.78
CA GLN A 67 15.88 17.55 3.84
C GLN A 67 16.51 17.10 2.51
N PRO A 68 16.08 17.62 1.34
CA PRO A 68 16.51 17.14 0.03
C PRO A 68 18.02 17.30 -0.26
N GLU A 69 18.65 18.31 0.31
CA GLU A 69 20.07 18.62 0.14
C GLU A 69 21.02 17.74 0.96
N VAL A 70 20.49 17.00 1.95
CA VAL A 70 21.31 16.19 2.86
C VAL A 70 21.87 14.98 2.10
N ALA A 71 23.19 14.85 2.10
CA ALA A 71 23.86 13.68 1.56
C ALA A 71 23.57 12.46 2.45
N LEU A 72 23.09 11.38 1.83
CA LEU A 72 22.72 10.14 2.50
C LEU A 72 23.54 8.96 1.96
N GLU A 73 23.94 8.10 2.87
CA GLU A 73 24.47 6.76 2.58
C GLU A 73 23.55 5.72 3.21
N GLY A 74 23.14 4.71 2.43
CA GLY A 74 22.19 3.70 2.89
C GLY A 74 22.90 2.48 3.47
N GLU A 75 22.52 2.07 4.68
CA GLU A 75 23.04 0.87 5.35
C GLU A 75 22.02 -0.28 5.32
N TYR A 76 20.73 0.02 5.50
CA TYR A 76 19.66 -0.98 5.55
C TYR A 76 18.33 -0.42 5.09
N TYR A 77 17.53 -1.28 4.46
CA TYR A 77 16.18 -0.98 4.03
C TYR A 77 15.32 -2.23 4.18
N LEU A 78 14.18 -2.09 4.83
CA LEU A 78 13.13 -3.11 4.88
C LEU A 78 11.76 -2.44 4.68
N TYR A 79 11.12 -2.71 3.55
CA TYR A 79 9.74 -2.32 3.31
C TYR A 79 8.84 -3.53 3.48
N THR A 80 7.88 -3.42 4.38
CA THR A 80 6.84 -4.44 4.58
C THR A 80 5.51 -3.86 4.11
N PRO A 81 5.03 -4.28 2.94
CA PRO A 81 3.72 -3.86 2.45
C PRO A 81 2.60 -4.41 3.34
N GLY A 82 1.59 -3.59 3.59
CA GLY A 82 0.39 -3.93 4.31
C GLY A 82 -0.79 -3.19 3.69
N PHE A 83 -1.85 -3.92 3.35
CA PHE A 83 -3.05 -3.36 2.71
C PHE A 83 -3.60 -2.09 3.42
N LEU A 84 -3.45 -2.02 4.75
CA LEU A 84 -3.70 -0.84 5.57
C LEU A 84 -2.53 -0.44 6.48
N ASP A 85 -1.61 -1.38 6.74
CA ASP A 85 -0.55 -1.27 7.76
C ASP A 85 0.85 -1.38 7.12
N ASP A 86 1.16 -0.49 6.17
CA ASP A 86 2.49 -0.41 5.57
C ASP A 86 3.55 -0.02 6.62
N SER A 87 4.76 -0.57 6.51
CA SER A 87 5.90 -0.12 7.28
C SER A 87 7.19 -0.07 6.47
N LEU A 88 8.09 0.83 6.88
CA LEU A 88 9.39 1.04 6.29
C LEU A 88 10.43 1.25 7.39
N GLU A 89 11.44 0.40 7.41
CA GLU A 89 12.64 0.56 8.23
C GLU A 89 13.81 0.99 7.34
N CYS A 90 14.52 2.05 7.75
CA CYS A 90 15.69 2.58 7.06
C CYS A 90 16.81 2.83 8.06
N HIS A 91 18.01 2.30 7.78
CA HIS A 91 19.24 2.71 8.48
C HIS A 91 20.12 3.47 7.49
N LEU A 92 20.47 4.70 7.83
CA LEU A 92 21.16 5.64 6.97
C LEU A 92 22.29 6.33 7.74
N GLN A 93 23.31 6.79 7.02
CA GLN A 93 24.21 7.83 7.50
C GLN A 93 23.90 9.15 6.79
N ALA A 94 23.92 10.24 7.55
CA ALA A 94 23.70 11.59 7.05
C ALA A 94 24.83 12.52 7.51
N ARG A 95 25.25 13.42 6.61
CA ARG A 95 26.23 14.47 6.95
C ARG A 95 25.59 15.85 6.84
N ALA A 96 25.64 16.62 7.93
CA ALA A 96 25.08 17.96 8.05
C ALA A 96 25.76 18.77 9.16
N ASP A 97 25.59 20.09 9.16
CA ASP A 97 26.18 20.98 10.18
C ASP A 97 25.53 20.84 11.57
N SER A 98 24.27 20.41 11.61
CA SER A 98 23.54 20.11 12.84
C SER A 98 22.47 19.04 12.60
N LEU A 99 21.92 18.50 13.68
CA LEU A 99 20.86 17.50 13.58
C LEU A 99 19.56 18.07 13.00
N GLU A 100 19.25 19.32 13.35
CA GLU A 100 18.09 20.05 12.85
C GLU A 100 18.20 20.36 11.34
N ALA A 101 19.42 20.40 10.80
CA ALA A 101 19.65 20.55 9.36
C ALA A 101 19.44 19.25 8.57
N VAL A 102 19.41 18.09 9.25
CA VAL A 102 19.13 16.80 8.61
C VAL A 102 17.64 16.68 8.25
N PHE A 103 16.75 17.17 9.12
CA PHE A 103 15.33 16.86 9.07
C PHE A 103 14.45 18.08 8.77
N ASP A 104 13.28 17.86 8.19
CA ASP A 104 12.22 18.85 8.13
C ASP A 104 11.55 18.96 9.51
N THR A 105 12.02 19.94 10.28
CA THR A 105 11.52 20.20 11.64
C THR A 105 10.08 20.72 11.69
N ALA A 106 9.47 21.04 10.55
CA ALA A 106 8.03 21.31 10.49
C ALA A 106 7.18 20.02 10.50
N VAL A 107 7.78 18.88 10.14
CA VAL A 107 7.11 17.57 10.07
C VAL A 107 7.48 16.70 11.26
N ILE A 108 8.77 16.66 11.63
CA ILE A 108 9.27 15.78 12.68
C ILE A 108 10.05 16.56 13.74
N ASN A 109 10.04 16.06 14.98
CA ASN A 109 10.92 16.55 16.02
C ASN A 109 12.04 15.52 16.27
N PRO A 110 13.31 15.81 15.94
CA PRO A 110 14.41 14.87 16.14
C PRO A 110 14.73 14.59 17.62
N SER A 111 14.20 15.39 18.56
CA SER A 111 14.29 15.09 19.99
C SER A 111 13.29 14.03 20.47
N LEU A 112 12.29 13.69 19.64
CA LEU A 112 11.31 12.64 19.94
C LEU A 112 11.73 11.35 19.25
N THR A 113 12.05 10.34 20.05
CA THR A 113 12.60 9.07 19.53
C THR A 113 11.53 7.99 19.32
N THR A 114 10.32 8.17 19.87
CA THR A 114 9.26 7.14 19.85
C THR A 114 7.91 7.69 19.40
N ASP A 115 7.25 6.97 18.48
CA ASP A 115 5.83 7.07 18.10
C ASP A 115 5.32 8.49 17.83
N GLN A 116 6.15 9.32 17.19
CA GLN A 116 5.69 10.65 16.78
C GLN A 116 4.74 10.52 15.59
N GLU A 117 3.57 11.13 15.69
CA GLU A 117 2.64 11.22 14.56
C GLU A 117 3.11 12.32 13.62
N ILE A 118 3.52 11.93 12.41
CA ILE A 118 4.06 12.85 11.38
C ILE A 118 2.98 13.31 10.40
N ALA A 119 1.86 12.58 10.36
CA ALA A 119 0.62 12.92 9.67
C ALA A 119 -0.50 11.98 10.16
N PRO A 120 -1.78 12.25 9.84
CA PRO A 120 -2.89 11.41 10.30
C PRO A 120 -2.67 9.92 10.03
N GLY A 121 -2.57 9.12 11.09
CA GLY A 121 -2.36 7.66 11.03
C GLY A 121 -0.97 7.21 10.60
N ARG A 122 -0.02 8.14 10.41
CA ARG A 122 1.37 7.86 10.02
C ARG A 122 2.30 8.23 11.15
N HIS A 123 3.08 7.26 11.60
CA HIS A 123 3.96 7.39 12.74
C HIS A 123 5.41 7.13 12.36
N LEU A 124 6.32 7.71 13.14
CA LEU A 124 7.75 7.55 12.98
C LEU A 124 8.41 7.28 14.34
N ARG A 125 9.31 6.31 14.38
CA ARG A 125 10.31 6.15 15.44
C ARG A 125 11.67 6.50 14.87
N LEU A 126 12.48 7.20 15.66
CA LEU A 126 13.81 7.60 15.27
C LEU A 126 14.79 7.24 16.39
N ASN A 127 15.87 6.57 16.03
CA ASN A 127 17.06 6.45 16.84
C ASN A 127 18.22 7.13 16.09
N ILE A 128 18.97 7.98 16.79
CA ILE A 128 19.97 8.87 16.20
C ILE A 128 21.24 8.74 17.02
N GLU A 129 22.31 8.30 16.37
CA GLU A 129 23.65 8.19 16.94
C GLU A 129 24.56 9.26 16.31
N ILE A 130 25.24 10.04 17.14
CA ILE A 130 26.27 11.00 16.69
C ILE A 130 27.59 10.25 16.62
N ILE A 131 28.04 9.93 15.41
CA ILE A 131 29.30 9.19 15.19
C ILE A 131 30.50 10.12 15.40
N GLU A 132 30.45 11.29 14.77
CA GLU A 132 31.41 12.37 14.91
C GLU A 132 30.72 13.71 14.63
N PRO A 133 31.33 14.87 14.93
CA PRO A 133 30.74 16.16 14.61
C PRO A 133 30.34 16.26 13.13
N GLY A 134 29.03 16.40 12.90
CA GLY A 134 28.42 16.52 11.58
C GLY A 134 28.18 15.20 10.83
N LEU A 135 28.45 14.03 11.43
CA LEU A 135 28.07 12.72 10.90
C LEU A 135 27.13 11.99 11.85
N TYR A 136 25.96 11.62 11.35
CA TYR A 136 24.89 11.02 12.11
C TYR A 136 24.51 9.67 11.51
N ARG A 137 24.34 8.64 12.35
CA ARG A 137 23.64 7.42 11.98
C ARG A 137 22.18 7.55 12.40
N LEU A 138 21.28 7.28 11.46
CA LEU A 138 19.84 7.44 11.57
C LEU A 138 19.19 6.08 11.39
N GLU A 139 18.44 5.63 12.38
CA GLU A 139 17.59 4.44 12.31
C GLU A 139 16.14 4.93 12.40
N GLY A 140 15.42 4.86 11.28
CA GLY A 140 14.02 5.28 11.20
C GLY A 140 13.10 4.10 10.96
N PHE A 141 12.03 4.04 11.75
CA PHE A 141 10.93 3.08 11.55
C PHE A 141 9.63 3.86 11.33
N TRP A 142 9.19 3.93 10.08
CA TRP A 142 7.94 4.53 9.66
C TRP A 142 6.85 3.46 9.56
N TYR A 143 5.64 3.75 10.02
CA TYR A 143 4.51 2.84 9.89
C TYR A 143 3.17 3.57 9.81
N GLN A 144 2.17 2.90 9.24
CA GLN A 144 0.80 3.38 9.14
C GLN A 144 -0.16 2.44 9.88
N THR A 145 -1.22 3.01 10.47
CA THR A 145 -2.30 2.29 11.19
C THR A 145 -3.67 2.86 10.85
#